data_AF-A0A0P1AKR5-F1
#
_entry.id   AF-A0A0P1AKR5-F1
#
_cell.length_a   1.000
_cell.length_b   1.000
_cell.length_c   1.000
_cell.angle_alpha   90.00
_cell.angle_beta   90.00
_cell.angle_gamma   90.00
#
_symmetry.space_group_name_H-M   'P 1'
#
loop_
_entity.id
_entity.type
_entity.pdbx_description
1 polymer ?
#
loop_
_entity_poly.entity_id
_entity_poly.type
_entity_poly.pdbx_seq_one_letter_code
_entity_poly.pdbx_strand_id
1 'polypeptide(L)'
;MTKQILEWERETKRIKLIHTTPSNTHCAPVQRRLQKIINEFQPASYRLQVQACWLCVGMSVVYRVSIILTIINPFTFGTTSGLSTAASNGGRMHRSSRVISMSHSKFCQFYAQVSTVLRCPAVVERLSARKSIRGQGAIIDWQPFAEFLQKLTEVFQRYKYFQYLAFTAQADAKTIKRSKVQLEAFLSDCWYTLVDILPLLVVEPYLLASLGSETISIYLLMRDFLSLPETILDANFTYANAVLILDDVSLSPSYYDHSCSICLEPLILTEVIELSPNDKSCSNSCVNQACSNSCQSENTSSVKLPCAHIYHEDCIMSWMQHNPSCPECRAVVVKGI
;
A
#
# COMPACT_ATOMS: atom_id res chain seq x y z
N MET A 1 -25.77 -6.01 -19.17
CA MET A 1 -24.67 -6.95 -18.84
C MET A 1 -23.43 -6.73 -19.69
N THR A 2 -23.51 -6.71 -21.02
CA THR A 2 -22.33 -6.64 -21.92
C THR A 2 -21.56 -5.31 -21.91
N LYS A 3 -22.21 -4.15 -21.76
CA LYS A 3 -21.49 -2.85 -21.68
C LYS A 3 -20.66 -2.69 -20.41
N GLN A 4 -21.21 -3.07 -19.25
CA GLN A 4 -20.49 -2.99 -17.96
C GLN A 4 -19.31 -3.95 -17.91
N ILE A 5 -19.41 -5.14 -18.52
CA ILE A 5 -18.30 -6.10 -18.59
C ILE A 5 -17.19 -5.57 -19.52
N LEU A 6 -17.52 -4.97 -20.66
CA LEU A 6 -16.53 -4.38 -21.57
C LEU A 6 -15.87 -3.12 -21.00
N GLU A 7 -16.62 -2.32 -20.26
CA GLU A 7 -16.10 -1.13 -19.55
C GLU A 7 -15.22 -1.57 -18.38
N TRP A 8 -15.60 -2.63 -17.67
CA TRP A 8 -14.79 -3.31 -16.66
C TRP A 8 -13.49 -3.88 -17.22
N GLU A 9 -13.53 -4.67 -18.30
CA GLU A 9 -12.33 -5.24 -18.95
C GLU A 9 -11.36 -4.18 -19.49
N ARG A 10 -11.88 -3.03 -19.94
CA ARG A 10 -11.06 -1.89 -20.36
C ARG A 10 -10.38 -1.24 -19.16
N GLU A 11 -11.11 -1.15 -18.05
CA GLU A 11 -10.64 -0.52 -16.84
C GLU A 11 -9.66 -1.41 -16.07
N THR A 12 -9.84 -2.74 -16.11
CA THR A 12 -8.89 -3.68 -15.50
C THR A 12 -7.55 -3.72 -16.24
N LYS A 13 -7.58 -3.62 -17.58
CA LYS A 13 -6.37 -3.45 -18.41
C LYS A 13 -5.58 -2.18 -18.06
N ARG A 14 -6.26 -1.11 -17.62
CA ARG A 14 -5.62 0.15 -17.18
C ARG A 14 -4.97 0.07 -15.80
N ILE A 15 -5.24 -1.00 -15.06
CA ILE A 15 -4.71 -1.25 -13.71
C ILE A 15 -3.63 -2.34 -13.75
N LYS A 16 -3.31 -2.91 -14.94
CA LYS A 16 -2.40 -4.06 -15.10
C LYS A 16 -2.78 -5.22 -14.15
N LEU A 17 -4.08 -5.46 -13.99
CA LEU A 17 -4.57 -6.58 -13.18
C LEU A 17 -4.14 -7.90 -13.82
N ILE A 18 -3.51 -8.76 -13.01
CA ILE A 18 -3.16 -10.12 -13.38
C ILE A 18 -4.29 -11.04 -12.93
N HIS A 19 -4.84 -11.78 -13.89
CA HIS A 19 -5.77 -12.88 -13.68
C HIS A 19 -5.14 -13.98 -12.82
N THR A 20 -5.24 -13.82 -11.50
CA THR A 20 -5.11 -14.95 -10.58
C THR A 20 -6.41 -15.73 -10.64
N THR A 21 -6.30 -17.02 -10.97
CA THR A 21 -7.46 -17.92 -11.12
C THR A 21 -8.41 -17.82 -9.93
N PRO A 22 -9.74 -17.90 -10.12
CA PRO A 22 -10.74 -17.48 -9.13
C PRO A 22 -10.83 -18.35 -7.86
N SER A 23 -9.92 -19.29 -7.64
CA SER A 23 -10.11 -20.38 -6.67
C SER A 23 -9.61 -20.08 -5.25
N ASN A 24 -8.85 -19.02 -5.00
CA ASN A 24 -8.15 -18.82 -3.71
C ASN A 24 -8.47 -17.50 -2.97
N THR A 25 -9.54 -16.82 -3.37
CA THR A 25 -9.93 -15.47 -2.92
C THR A 25 -10.35 -15.40 -1.46
N HIS A 26 -10.75 -16.54 -0.90
CA HIS A 26 -11.11 -16.75 0.51
C HIS A 26 -10.08 -17.62 1.26
N CYS A 27 -8.92 -17.89 0.67
CA CYS A 27 -7.89 -18.66 1.33
C CYS A 27 -7.30 -17.83 2.47
N ALA A 28 -7.41 -18.31 3.71
CA ALA A 28 -6.91 -17.62 4.90
C ALA A 28 -5.47 -17.05 4.78
N PRO A 29 -4.51 -17.73 4.09
CA PRO A 29 -3.17 -17.18 3.84
C PRO A 29 -3.15 -15.89 3.01
N VAL A 30 -3.98 -15.80 1.97
CA VAL A 30 -4.06 -14.61 1.10
C VAL A 30 -4.56 -13.41 1.88
N GLN A 31 -5.66 -13.58 2.62
CA GLN A 31 -6.22 -12.52 3.47
C GLN A 31 -5.23 -12.07 4.54
N ARG A 32 -4.58 -13.02 5.22
CA ARG A 32 -3.56 -12.77 6.24
C ARG A 32 -2.38 -11.97 5.68
N ARG A 33 -1.88 -12.33 4.49
CA ARG A 33 -0.77 -11.61 3.85
C ARG A 33 -1.15 -10.23 3.36
N LEU A 34 -2.36 -10.04 2.83
CA LEU A 34 -2.83 -8.69 2.47
C LEU A 34 -2.97 -7.80 3.69
N GLN A 35 -3.45 -8.35 4.80
CA GLN A 35 -3.50 -7.64 6.07
C GLN A 35 -2.09 -7.26 6.55
N LYS A 36 -1.10 -8.16 6.45
CA LYS A 36 0.31 -7.85 6.73
C LYS A 36 0.87 -6.77 5.80
N ILE A 37 0.60 -6.82 4.49
CA ILE A 37 1.03 -5.78 3.54
C ILE A 37 0.50 -4.40 3.93
N ILE A 38 -0.77 -4.30 4.35
CA ILE A 38 -1.36 -3.01 4.71
C ILE A 38 -0.90 -2.55 6.10
N ASN A 39 -0.86 -3.44 7.09
CA ASN A 39 -0.65 -3.02 8.47
C ASN A 39 0.83 -2.89 8.83
N GLU A 40 1.68 -3.77 8.29
CA GLU A 40 3.06 -3.95 8.73
C GLU A 40 4.06 -3.60 7.63
N PHE A 41 3.75 -3.95 6.38
CA PHE A 41 4.69 -3.89 5.26
C PHE A 41 4.20 -2.99 4.11
N GLN A 42 3.90 -1.73 4.43
CA GLN A 42 3.48 -0.70 3.47
C GLN A 42 4.47 -0.63 2.28
N PRO A 43 4.05 -0.87 1.03
CA PRO A 43 4.98 -1.01 -0.08
C PRO A 43 5.61 0.34 -0.43
N ALA A 44 6.83 0.57 0.08
CA ALA A 44 7.59 1.80 0.05
C ALA A 44 7.01 2.97 0.88
N SER A 45 7.89 3.62 1.66
CA SER A 45 7.53 4.85 2.37
C SER A 45 7.51 6.01 1.38
N TYR A 46 6.32 6.32 0.87
CA TYR A 46 6.11 7.47 0.01
C TYR A 46 6.06 8.75 0.84
N ARG A 47 6.82 9.76 0.42
CA ARG A 47 6.64 11.12 0.88
C ARG A 47 6.07 11.96 -0.25
N LEU A 48 4.82 12.39 -0.08
CA LEU A 48 4.20 13.37 -0.95
C LEU A 48 4.49 14.77 -0.44
N GLN A 49 4.88 15.66 -1.35
CA GLN A 49 4.94 17.09 -1.11
C GLN A 49 4.13 17.79 -2.19
N VAL A 50 3.13 18.55 -1.76
CA VAL A 50 2.27 19.35 -2.64
C VAL A 50 2.59 20.81 -2.44
N GLN A 51 2.83 21.54 -3.53
CA GLN A 51 3.03 22.97 -3.51
C GLN A 51 2.14 23.63 -4.54
N ALA A 52 1.19 24.44 -4.09
CA ALA A 52 0.25 25.16 -4.93
C ALA A 52 0.67 26.63 -5.10
N CYS A 53 0.54 27.13 -6.32
CA CYS A 53 0.72 28.53 -6.67
C CYS A 53 -0.57 29.06 -7.30
N TRP A 54 -1.09 30.14 -6.74
CA TRP A 54 -2.31 30.81 -7.19
C TRP A 54 -1.97 31.75 -8.35
N LEU A 55 -2.67 31.61 -9.47
CA LEU A 55 -2.47 32.40 -10.69
C LEU A 55 -3.80 33.01 -11.14
N CYS A 56 -3.76 34.30 -11.50
CA CYS A 56 -4.85 34.97 -12.20
C CYS A 56 -4.59 34.96 -13.71
N VAL A 57 -5.53 34.42 -14.47
CA VAL A 57 -5.57 34.50 -15.92
C VAL A 57 -6.85 35.25 -16.29
N GLY A 58 -6.75 36.57 -16.47
CA GLY A 58 -7.90 37.46 -16.61
C GLY A 58 -8.75 37.44 -15.33
N MET A 59 -10.05 37.16 -15.48
CA MET A 59 -10.99 36.99 -14.35
C MET A 59 -11.02 35.56 -13.78
N SER A 60 -10.19 34.64 -14.30
CA SER A 60 -10.16 33.25 -13.84
C SER A 60 -9.00 33.00 -12.89
N VAL A 61 -9.27 32.25 -11.84
CA VAL A 61 -8.25 31.71 -10.94
C VAL A 61 -7.86 30.30 -11.39
N VAL A 62 -6.57 30.06 -11.49
CA VAL A 62 -5.98 28.74 -11.78
C VAL A 62 -4.87 28.47 -10.77
N TYR A 63 -4.81 27.26 -10.23
CA TYR A 63 -3.67 26.83 -9.43
C TYR A 63 -2.67 26.08 -10.30
N ARG A 64 -1.41 26.48 -10.24
CA ARG A 64 -0.29 25.64 -10.68
C ARG A 64 0.17 24.83 -9.48
N VAL A 65 -0.06 23.53 -9.51
CA VAL A 65 0.26 22.62 -8.41
C VAL A 65 1.45 21.76 -8.80
N SER A 66 2.52 21.84 -8.02
CA SER A 66 3.67 20.94 -8.10
C SER A 66 3.46 19.80 -7.11
N ILE A 67 3.38 18.58 -7.62
CA ILE A 67 3.32 17.34 -6.84
C ILE A 67 4.68 16.69 -6.95
N ILE A 68 5.33 16.50 -5.81
CA ILE A 68 6.62 15.83 -5.69
C ILE A 68 6.39 14.58 -4.88
N LEU A 69 6.62 13.43 -5.51
CA LEU A 69 6.60 12.16 -4.82
C LEU A 69 8.03 11.64 -4.67
N THR A 70 8.40 11.36 -3.44
CA THR A 70 9.68 10.74 -3.09
C THR A 70 9.41 9.33 -2.62
N ILE A 71 9.97 8.35 -3.31
CA ILE A 71 9.97 6.95 -2.89
C ILE A 71 11.20 6.77 -2.01
N ILE A 72 11.00 6.56 -0.72
CA ILE A 72 12.07 6.24 0.22
C ILE A 72 12.18 4.72 0.19
N ASN A 73 13.15 4.21 -0.56
CA ASN A 73 13.49 2.79 -0.53
C ASN A 73 14.44 2.56 0.66
N PRO A 74 14.15 1.66 1.62
CA PRO A 74 14.99 1.52 2.81
C PRO A 74 16.46 1.12 2.56
N PHE A 75 16.84 0.50 1.43
CA PHE A 75 18.25 0.13 1.17
C PHE A 75 18.65 0.11 -0.32
N THR A 76 19.92 0.44 -0.58
CA THR A 76 20.62 0.30 -1.87
C THR A 76 21.76 -0.71 -1.75
N PHE A 77 21.88 -1.65 -2.69
CA PHE A 77 23.13 -2.37 -2.91
C PHE A 77 24.02 -1.57 -3.87
N GLY A 78 25.23 -1.22 -3.42
CA GLY A 78 26.31 -0.81 -4.30
C GLY A 78 26.80 -2.01 -5.10
N THR A 79 26.83 -1.88 -6.43
CA THR A 79 27.52 -2.82 -7.30
C THR A 79 29.02 -2.61 -7.07
N THR A 80 29.69 -3.55 -6.40
CA THR A 80 31.14 -3.53 -6.26
C THR A 80 31.78 -3.93 -7.59
N SER A 81 32.15 -2.94 -8.38
CA SER A 81 33.21 -3.07 -9.37
C SER A 81 34.18 -1.90 -9.20
N GLY A 82 35.30 -2.18 -8.53
CA GLY A 82 36.60 -1.51 -8.71
C GLY A 82 36.71 0.01 -8.59
N LEU A 83 37.49 0.42 -7.60
CA LEU A 83 38.33 1.64 -7.53
C LEU A 83 37.69 2.96 -7.04
N SER A 84 37.92 3.19 -5.74
CA SER A 84 38.30 4.44 -5.08
C SER A 84 37.86 5.79 -5.69
N THR A 85 36.81 6.40 -5.12
CA THR A 85 36.86 7.80 -4.67
C THR A 85 35.67 8.07 -3.74
N ALA A 86 35.94 8.78 -2.63
CA ALA A 86 34.96 9.13 -1.61
C ALA A 86 33.81 9.97 -2.20
N ALA A 87 32.58 9.44 -2.15
CA ALA A 87 31.36 10.20 -2.38
C ALA A 87 30.28 9.71 -1.40
N SER A 88 29.65 10.67 -0.74
CA SER A 88 28.61 10.54 0.29
C SER A 88 27.58 9.45 0.03
N ASN A 89 27.39 8.57 1.03
CA ASN A 89 26.31 7.60 1.12
C ASN A 89 24.94 8.29 1.01
N GLY A 90 24.31 8.22 -0.16
CA GLY A 90 22.92 8.58 -0.38
C GLY A 90 22.19 7.40 -0.97
N GLY A 91 21.26 6.79 -0.22
CA GLY A 91 20.30 5.85 -0.78
C GLY A 91 19.62 6.48 -2.00
N ARG A 92 19.45 5.72 -3.08
CA ARG A 92 18.92 6.24 -4.34
C ARG A 92 17.43 6.54 -4.18
N MET A 93 17.12 7.74 -3.73
CA MET A 93 15.75 8.24 -3.61
C MET A 93 15.18 8.43 -5.00
N HIS A 94 14.15 7.67 -5.37
CA HIS A 94 13.45 7.91 -6.62
C HIS A 94 12.45 9.05 -6.40
N ARG A 95 12.83 10.23 -6.88
CA ARG A 95 12.01 11.44 -6.80
C ARG A 95 11.36 11.71 -8.15
N SER A 96 10.04 11.66 -8.19
CA SER A 96 9.25 12.13 -9.33
C SER A 96 8.63 13.48 -9.00
N SER A 97 8.68 14.40 -9.95
CA SER A 97 8.03 15.71 -9.83
C SER A 97 7.14 15.93 -11.03
N ARG A 98 5.89 16.31 -10.79
CA ARG A 98 4.90 16.64 -11.81
C ARG A 98 4.24 17.96 -11.48
N VAL A 99 3.90 18.70 -12.51
CA VAL A 99 3.20 19.97 -12.40
C VAL A 99 1.87 19.84 -13.11
N ILE A 100 0.79 20.15 -12.41
CA ILE A 100 -0.57 20.13 -12.94
C ILE A 100 -1.19 21.52 -12.83
N SER A 101 -1.97 21.89 -13.85
CA SER A 101 -2.80 23.09 -13.84
C SER A 101 -4.22 22.73 -13.43
N MET A 102 -4.67 23.33 -12.33
CA MET A 102 -5.95 23.08 -11.69
C MET A 102 -6.85 24.30 -11.83
N SER A 103 -7.80 24.24 -12.76
CA SER A 103 -8.86 25.26 -12.91
C SER A 103 -10.04 24.95 -12.00
N HIS A 104 -10.90 25.94 -11.79
CA HIS A 104 -12.18 25.75 -11.09
C HIS A 104 -13.01 24.62 -11.71
N SER A 105 -13.12 24.60 -13.05
CA SER A 105 -13.87 23.56 -13.76
C SER A 105 -13.31 22.16 -13.55
N LYS A 106 -11.97 21.98 -13.62
CA LYS A 106 -11.32 20.69 -13.39
C LYS A 106 -11.53 20.19 -11.96
N PHE A 107 -11.35 21.08 -10.98
CA PHE A 107 -11.53 20.72 -9.58
C PHE A 107 -12.99 20.34 -9.28
N CYS A 108 -13.95 21.16 -9.72
CA CYS A 108 -15.37 20.90 -9.50
C CYS A 108 -15.85 19.64 -10.23
N GLN A 109 -15.36 19.38 -11.44
CA GLN A 109 -15.67 18.14 -12.17
C GLN A 109 -15.18 16.91 -11.40
N PHE A 110 -13.91 16.88 -11.00
CA PHE A 110 -13.35 15.79 -10.20
C PHE A 110 -14.14 15.59 -8.90
N TYR A 111 -14.40 16.69 -8.18
CA TYR A 111 -15.11 16.62 -6.92
C TYR A 111 -16.53 16.06 -7.10
N ALA A 112 -17.25 16.50 -8.13
CA ALA A 112 -18.58 16.03 -8.45
C ALA A 112 -18.58 14.54 -8.82
N GLN A 113 -17.64 14.09 -9.66
CA GLN A 113 -17.52 12.70 -10.07
C GLN A 113 -17.29 11.77 -8.87
N VAL A 114 -16.32 12.08 -8.00
CA VAL A 114 -16.06 11.28 -6.79
C VAL A 114 -17.24 11.34 -5.82
N SER A 115 -17.84 12.52 -5.64
CA SER A 115 -19.02 12.67 -4.77
C SER A 115 -20.22 11.85 -5.23
N THR A 116 -20.41 11.70 -6.55
CA THR A 116 -21.49 10.87 -7.10
C THR A 116 -21.28 9.41 -6.72
N VAL A 117 -20.04 8.90 -6.82
CA VAL A 117 -19.73 7.52 -6.41
C VAL A 117 -19.94 7.34 -4.91
N LEU A 118 -19.42 8.26 -4.08
CA LEU A 118 -19.56 8.18 -2.61
C LEU A 118 -21.01 8.28 -2.12
N ARG A 119 -21.91 8.90 -2.90
CA ARG A 119 -23.35 9.04 -2.57
C ARG A 119 -24.21 7.94 -3.17
N CYS A 120 -23.63 6.99 -3.91
CA CYS A 120 -24.37 5.85 -4.44
C CYS A 120 -25.09 5.13 -3.27
N PRO A 121 -26.41 4.85 -3.37
CA PRO A 121 -27.14 4.19 -2.29
C PRO A 121 -26.48 2.91 -1.79
N ALA A 122 -25.93 2.10 -2.70
CA ALA A 122 -25.21 0.88 -2.36
C ALA A 122 -23.96 1.11 -1.48
N VAL A 123 -23.24 2.22 -1.71
CA VAL A 123 -22.09 2.64 -0.89
C VAL A 123 -22.59 3.12 0.47
N VAL A 124 -23.57 4.01 0.49
CA VAL A 124 -24.10 4.62 1.72
C VAL A 124 -24.70 3.58 2.66
N GLU A 125 -25.50 2.65 2.15
CA GLU A 125 -26.11 1.57 2.92
C GLU A 125 -25.04 0.71 3.60
N ARG A 126 -24.01 0.29 2.86
CA ARG A 126 -22.91 -0.52 3.43
C ARG A 126 -22.07 0.22 4.45
N LEU A 127 -21.77 1.50 4.20
CA LEU A 127 -21.06 2.31 5.18
C LEU A 127 -21.90 2.54 6.45
N SER A 128 -23.23 2.65 6.32
CA SER A 128 -24.13 2.81 7.47
C SER A 128 -24.30 1.53 8.29
N ALA A 129 -24.48 0.37 7.64
CA ALA A 129 -24.55 -0.94 8.28
C ALA A 129 -23.31 -1.21 9.14
N ARG A 130 -22.14 -0.78 8.68
CA ARG A 130 -20.88 -0.88 9.41
C ARG A 130 -20.84 -0.04 10.69
N LYS A 131 -21.37 1.19 10.66
CA LYS A 131 -21.39 2.07 11.84
C LYS A 131 -22.21 1.46 12.97
N SER A 132 -23.29 0.75 12.66
CA SER A 132 -24.06 0.00 13.65
C SER A 132 -23.25 -1.13 14.27
N ILE A 133 -22.52 -1.93 13.47
CA ILE A 133 -21.75 -3.08 13.98
C ILE A 133 -20.59 -2.66 14.90
N ARG A 134 -19.94 -1.51 14.65
CA ARG A 134 -18.82 -1.00 15.47
C ARG A 134 -19.24 -0.63 16.90
N GLY A 135 -20.53 -0.45 17.16
CA GLY A 135 -21.08 -0.16 18.49
C GLY A 135 -21.33 -1.39 19.37
N GLN A 136 -21.25 -2.61 18.82
CA GLN A 136 -21.63 -3.85 19.52
C GLN A 136 -20.46 -4.74 19.97
N GLY A 137 -19.19 -4.32 19.81
CA GLY A 137 -18.03 -5.13 20.26
C GLY A 137 -17.84 -6.45 19.51
N ALA A 138 -18.44 -6.61 18.33
CA ALA A 138 -18.28 -7.79 17.49
C ALA A 138 -16.93 -7.77 16.75
N ILE A 139 -16.40 -8.97 16.44
CA ILE A 139 -15.21 -9.19 15.61
C ILE A 139 -15.41 -8.41 14.29
N ILE A 140 -14.53 -7.44 14.03
CA ILE A 140 -14.62 -6.57 12.85
C ILE A 140 -14.13 -7.38 11.65
N ASP A 141 -15.06 -7.79 10.77
CA ASP A 141 -14.70 -8.31 9.45
C ASP A 141 -13.81 -7.30 8.72
N TRP A 142 -12.68 -7.76 8.20
CA TRP A 142 -11.72 -6.92 7.49
C TRP A 142 -12.34 -6.42 6.17
N GLN A 143 -12.67 -5.12 6.12
CA GLN A 143 -13.36 -4.46 5.01
C GLN A 143 -12.59 -3.22 4.55
N PRO A 144 -11.46 -3.39 3.87
CA PRO A 144 -10.55 -2.28 3.56
C PRO A 144 -11.15 -1.27 2.56
N PHE A 145 -11.96 -1.72 1.59
CA PHE A 145 -12.65 -0.82 0.67
C PHE A 145 -13.68 0.07 1.38
N ALA A 146 -14.42 -0.46 2.35
CA ALA A 146 -15.35 0.33 3.16
C ALA A 146 -14.60 1.38 4.00
N GLU A 147 -13.42 1.04 4.54
CA GLU A 147 -12.57 1.99 5.26
C GLU A 147 -12.07 3.11 4.37
N PHE A 148 -11.56 2.77 3.19
CA PHE A 148 -11.12 3.75 2.19
C PHE A 148 -12.24 4.72 1.81
N LEU A 149 -13.42 4.20 1.45
CA LEU A 149 -14.57 5.03 1.05
C LEU A 149 -15.08 5.90 2.19
N GLN A 150 -15.02 5.40 3.44
CA GLN A 150 -15.36 6.20 4.62
C GLN A 150 -14.37 7.35 4.83
N LYS A 151 -13.05 7.07 4.86
CA LYS A 151 -12.01 8.09 5.01
C LYS A 151 -12.14 9.15 3.91
N LEU A 152 -12.35 8.73 2.66
CA LEU A 152 -12.50 9.65 1.54
C LEU A 152 -13.77 10.50 1.66
N THR A 153 -14.87 9.93 2.15
CA THR A 153 -16.10 10.68 2.45
C THR A 153 -15.84 11.79 3.47
N GLU A 154 -15.09 11.50 4.53
CA GLU A 154 -14.72 12.48 5.55
C GLU A 154 -13.83 13.60 4.98
N VAL A 155 -12.86 13.25 4.12
CA VAL A 155 -12.03 14.22 3.39
C VAL A 155 -12.91 15.14 2.56
N PHE A 156 -13.80 14.60 1.72
CA PHE A 156 -14.66 15.42 0.87
C PHE A 156 -15.59 16.31 1.71
N GLN A 157 -16.17 15.80 2.78
CA GLN A 157 -16.98 16.62 3.69
C GLN A 157 -16.19 17.78 4.31
N ARG A 158 -14.94 17.55 4.73
CA ARG A 158 -14.04 18.58 5.29
C ARG A 158 -13.80 19.73 4.32
N TYR A 159 -13.66 19.44 3.03
CA TYR A 159 -13.37 20.45 1.99
C TYR A 159 -14.59 20.82 1.14
N LYS A 160 -15.82 20.54 1.59
CA LYS A 160 -17.06 20.81 0.83
C LYS A 160 -17.16 22.27 0.36
N TYR A 161 -16.84 23.22 1.23
CA TYR A 161 -16.96 24.65 0.93
C TYR A 161 -15.76 25.27 0.21
N PHE A 162 -14.69 24.48 0.05
CA PHE A 162 -13.45 24.96 -0.55
C PHE A 162 -13.63 25.34 -2.03
N GLN A 163 -14.43 24.58 -2.78
CA GLN A 163 -14.70 24.82 -4.23
C GLN A 163 -15.12 26.25 -4.54
N TYR A 164 -16.02 26.77 -3.72
CA TYR A 164 -16.64 28.08 -3.95
C TYR A 164 -15.71 29.22 -3.56
N LEU A 165 -14.88 29.01 -2.53
CA LEU A 165 -14.02 30.05 -1.96
C LEU A 165 -12.68 30.18 -2.70
N ALA A 166 -12.10 29.05 -3.12
CA ALA A 166 -10.72 28.98 -3.57
C ALA A 166 -10.44 29.59 -4.95
N PHE A 167 -11.47 29.74 -5.78
CA PHE A 167 -11.34 30.17 -7.17
C PHE A 167 -11.94 31.56 -7.42
N THR A 168 -12.11 32.36 -6.37
CA THR A 168 -12.60 33.73 -6.48
C THR A 168 -11.48 34.68 -6.88
N ALA A 169 -11.67 35.45 -7.97
CA ALA A 169 -10.63 36.32 -8.54
C ALA A 169 -10.32 37.56 -7.69
N GLN A 170 -11.27 38.01 -6.86
CA GLN A 170 -11.16 39.22 -6.05
C GLN A 170 -10.86 38.90 -4.57
N ALA A 171 -10.09 37.84 -4.32
CA ALA A 171 -9.74 37.40 -2.98
C ALA A 171 -8.63 38.27 -2.36
N ASP A 172 -8.73 38.55 -1.06
CA ASP A 172 -7.67 39.20 -0.31
C ASP A 172 -6.47 38.25 -0.06
N ALA A 173 -5.32 38.80 0.31
CA ALA A 173 -4.10 38.02 0.52
C ALA A 173 -4.26 36.90 1.56
N LYS A 174 -5.09 37.13 2.59
CA LYS A 174 -5.40 36.12 3.62
C LYS A 174 -6.21 34.96 3.04
N THR A 175 -7.23 35.25 2.23
CA THR A 175 -8.03 34.23 1.54
C THR A 175 -7.18 33.43 0.56
N ILE A 176 -6.33 34.10 -0.24
CA ILE A 176 -5.41 33.41 -1.16
C ILE A 176 -4.49 32.43 -0.40
N LYS A 177 -3.86 32.88 0.69
CA LYS A 177 -2.99 32.02 1.51
C LYS A 177 -3.76 30.85 2.11
N ARG A 178 -4.96 31.10 2.64
CA ARG A 178 -5.83 30.05 3.21
C ARG A 178 -6.23 29.03 2.14
N SER A 179 -6.67 29.48 0.98
CA SER A 179 -7.09 28.61 -0.12
C SER A 179 -5.93 27.78 -0.67
N LYS A 180 -4.72 28.35 -0.75
CA LYS A 180 -3.50 27.59 -1.06
C LYS A 180 -3.29 26.43 -0.08
N VAL A 181 -3.28 26.72 1.23
CA VAL A 181 -3.05 25.69 2.28
C VAL A 181 -4.13 24.63 2.25
N GLN A 182 -5.40 25.03 2.05
CA GLN A 182 -6.51 24.09 1.94
C GLN A 182 -6.41 23.18 0.71
N LEU A 183 -5.94 23.70 -0.45
CA LEU A 183 -5.71 22.87 -1.63
C LEU A 183 -4.59 21.86 -1.39
N GLU A 184 -3.47 22.31 -0.83
CA GLU A 184 -2.32 21.45 -0.52
C GLU A 184 -2.71 20.33 0.46
N ALA A 185 -3.50 20.67 1.49
CA ALA A 185 -4.02 19.72 2.46
C ALA A 185 -5.03 18.75 1.84
N PHE A 186 -5.98 19.22 1.03
CA PHE A 186 -6.94 18.36 0.32
C PHE A 186 -6.24 17.31 -0.56
N LEU A 187 -5.26 17.74 -1.37
CA LEU A 187 -4.53 16.83 -2.26
C LEU A 187 -3.69 15.81 -1.47
N SER A 188 -3.12 16.23 -0.35
CA SER A 188 -2.37 15.34 0.55
C SER A 188 -3.30 14.33 1.22
N ASP A 189 -4.43 14.77 1.78
CA ASP A 189 -5.43 13.90 2.40
C ASP A 189 -5.97 12.86 1.41
N CYS A 190 -6.25 13.27 0.17
CA CYS A 190 -6.63 12.37 -0.92
C CYS A 190 -5.55 11.32 -1.19
N TRP A 191 -4.30 11.74 -1.34
CA TRP A 191 -3.19 10.82 -1.58
C TRP A 191 -3.00 9.81 -0.46
N TYR A 192 -2.97 10.24 0.80
CA TYR A 192 -2.76 9.32 1.93
C TYR A 192 -3.92 8.31 2.06
N THR A 193 -5.15 8.76 1.78
CA THR A 193 -6.29 7.84 1.72
C THR A 193 -6.12 6.82 0.59
N LEU A 194 -5.56 7.22 -0.56
CA LEU A 194 -5.32 6.34 -1.69
C LEU A 194 -4.24 5.29 -1.40
N VAL A 195 -3.14 5.69 -0.78
CA VAL A 195 -2.00 4.78 -0.50
C VAL A 195 -2.44 3.61 0.36
N ASP A 196 -3.35 3.82 1.31
CA ASP A 196 -3.90 2.76 2.17
C ASP A 196 -4.53 1.59 1.38
N ILE A 197 -5.05 1.85 0.17
CA ILE A 197 -5.75 0.85 -0.65
C ILE A 197 -4.94 0.36 -1.85
N LEU A 198 -3.84 1.05 -2.22
CA LEU A 198 -3.01 0.68 -3.38
C LEU A 198 -2.60 -0.80 -3.41
N PRO A 199 -2.16 -1.43 -2.30
CA PRO A 199 -1.74 -2.83 -2.32
C PRO A 199 -2.89 -3.82 -2.55
N LEU A 200 -4.15 -3.38 -2.37
CA LEU A 200 -5.33 -4.22 -2.56
C LEU A 200 -5.90 -4.16 -3.97
N LEU A 201 -5.67 -3.06 -4.67
CA LEU A 201 -6.08 -2.91 -6.07
C LEU A 201 -5.35 -3.89 -7.00
N VAL A 202 -4.34 -4.61 -6.49
CA VAL A 202 -3.50 -5.59 -7.19
C VAL A 202 -4.21 -6.93 -7.35
N VAL A 203 -5.14 -7.25 -6.44
CA VAL A 203 -5.70 -8.58 -6.30
C VAL A 203 -7.06 -8.60 -6.96
N GLU A 204 -7.09 -9.01 -8.23
CA GLU A 204 -8.31 -9.13 -9.03
C GLU A 204 -9.50 -9.77 -8.30
N PRO A 205 -9.32 -10.84 -7.50
CA PRO A 205 -10.46 -11.40 -6.80
C PRO A 205 -11.07 -10.58 -5.66
N TYR A 206 -10.40 -9.54 -5.16
CA TYR A 206 -11.02 -8.57 -4.23
C TYR A 206 -11.84 -7.52 -4.96
N LEU A 207 -11.69 -7.36 -6.28
CA LEU A 207 -12.51 -6.44 -7.07
C LEU A 207 -13.96 -6.91 -7.21
N LEU A 208 -14.21 -8.20 -6.97
CA LEU A 208 -15.54 -8.82 -6.86
C LEU A 208 -16.14 -8.67 -5.45
N ALA A 209 -15.40 -8.13 -4.48
CA ALA A 209 -15.93 -7.82 -3.15
C ALA A 209 -16.94 -6.67 -3.22
N SER A 210 -17.78 -6.55 -2.19
CA SER A 210 -18.70 -5.43 -2.04
C SER A 210 -17.94 -4.09 -2.14
N LEU A 211 -18.36 -3.21 -3.05
CA LEU A 211 -17.78 -1.88 -3.30
C LEU A 211 -16.44 -1.84 -4.08
N GLY A 212 -15.97 -2.97 -4.63
CA GLY A 212 -14.75 -3.01 -5.44
C GLY A 212 -14.84 -2.12 -6.68
N SER A 213 -15.97 -2.12 -7.37
CA SER A 213 -16.21 -1.30 -8.58
C SER A 213 -16.15 0.20 -8.32
N GLU A 214 -16.72 0.65 -7.22
CA GLU A 214 -16.74 2.04 -6.79
C GLU A 214 -15.35 2.48 -6.35
N THR A 215 -14.63 1.61 -5.65
CA THR A 215 -13.23 1.84 -5.26
C THR A 215 -12.34 2.02 -6.48
N ILE A 216 -12.44 1.13 -7.48
CA ILE A 216 -11.69 1.26 -8.73
C ILE A 216 -12.03 2.57 -9.43
N SER A 217 -13.31 2.88 -9.57
CA SER A 217 -13.79 4.10 -10.23
C SER A 217 -13.18 5.35 -9.59
N ILE A 218 -13.18 5.42 -8.25
CA ILE A 218 -12.58 6.51 -7.50
C ILE A 218 -11.05 6.54 -7.67
N TYR A 219 -10.39 5.38 -7.59
CA TYR A 219 -8.95 5.28 -7.77
C TYR A 219 -8.51 5.87 -9.11
N LEU A 220 -9.23 5.58 -10.20
CA LEU A 220 -8.91 6.09 -11.53
C LEU A 220 -9.12 7.59 -11.65
N LEU A 221 -10.23 8.09 -11.11
CA LEU A 221 -10.48 9.52 -11.02
C LEU A 221 -9.35 10.23 -10.26
N MET A 222 -8.88 9.65 -9.16
CA MET A 222 -7.78 10.20 -8.36
C MET A 222 -6.44 10.09 -9.08
N ARG A 223 -6.16 8.97 -9.75
CA ARG A 223 -4.95 8.76 -10.55
C ARG A 223 -4.83 9.82 -11.64
N ASP A 224 -5.90 10.03 -12.38
CA ASP A 224 -5.94 10.98 -13.50
C ASP A 224 -5.86 12.42 -12.97
N PHE A 225 -6.59 12.73 -11.90
CA PHE A 225 -6.61 14.06 -11.28
C PHE A 225 -5.28 14.46 -10.65
N LEU A 226 -4.63 13.56 -9.89
CA LEU A 226 -3.33 13.77 -9.27
C LEU A 226 -2.16 13.56 -10.25
N SER A 227 -2.44 13.06 -11.46
CA SER A 227 -1.44 12.69 -12.45
C SER A 227 -0.36 11.77 -11.87
N LEU A 228 -0.75 10.71 -11.18
CA LEU A 228 0.18 9.82 -10.49
C LEU A 228 1.14 9.13 -11.48
N PRO A 229 2.46 9.06 -11.19
CA PRO A 229 3.40 8.25 -11.94
C PRO A 229 3.04 6.75 -11.91
N GLU A 230 3.08 6.09 -13.06
CA GLU A 230 2.84 4.65 -13.19
C GLU A 230 3.82 3.82 -12.35
N THR A 231 5.05 4.31 -12.16
CA THR A 231 6.10 3.63 -11.39
C THR A 231 5.74 3.35 -9.94
N ILE A 232 4.89 4.20 -9.33
CA ILE A 232 4.41 3.99 -7.96
C ILE A 232 3.54 2.75 -7.91
N LEU A 233 2.62 2.67 -8.86
CA LEU A 233 1.66 1.61 -8.96
C LEU A 233 2.38 0.31 -9.29
N ASP A 234 3.27 0.35 -10.28
CA ASP A 234 4.09 -0.80 -10.67
C ASP A 234 4.90 -1.37 -9.50
N ALA A 235 5.46 -0.51 -8.63
CA ALA A 235 6.18 -0.96 -7.44
C ALA A 235 5.26 -1.65 -6.40
N ASN A 236 4.10 -1.05 -6.08
CA ASN A 236 3.11 -1.66 -5.19
C ASN A 236 2.57 -2.98 -5.77
N PHE A 237 2.27 -3.00 -7.08
CA PHE A 237 1.82 -4.19 -7.81
C PHE A 237 2.85 -5.30 -7.77
N THR A 238 4.11 -4.98 -8.07
CA THR A 238 5.20 -5.96 -8.06
C THR A 238 5.37 -6.57 -6.66
N TYR A 239 5.38 -5.75 -5.61
CA TYR A 239 5.53 -6.21 -4.25
C TYR A 239 4.35 -7.09 -3.79
N ALA A 240 3.12 -6.60 -3.93
CA ALA A 240 1.94 -7.36 -3.51
C ALA A 240 1.84 -8.70 -4.25
N ASN A 241 2.10 -8.71 -5.57
CA ASN A 241 2.13 -9.97 -6.33
C ASN A 241 3.21 -10.93 -5.85
N ALA A 242 4.42 -10.44 -5.55
CA ALA A 242 5.51 -11.29 -5.05
C ALA A 242 5.15 -11.98 -3.72
N VAL A 243 4.48 -11.25 -2.81
CA VAL A 243 4.02 -11.77 -1.52
C VAL A 243 2.87 -12.77 -1.70
N LEU A 244 1.93 -12.49 -2.59
CA LEU A 244 0.74 -13.33 -2.77
C LEU A 244 1.02 -14.69 -3.41
N ILE A 245 2.13 -14.81 -4.14
CA ILE A 245 2.58 -16.05 -4.78
C ILE A 245 3.28 -16.99 -3.78
N LEU A 246 3.55 -16.54 -2.55
CA LEU A 246 4.16 -17.38 -1.52
C LEU A 246 3.26 -18.58 -1.18
N ASP A 247 3.85 -19.76 -1.03
CA ASP A 247 3.13 -20.96 -0.59
C ASP A 247 3.40 -21.21 0.88
N ASP A 248 2.36 -21.39 1.71
CA ASP A 248 2.55 -21.80 3.10
C ASP A 248 3.11 -23.23 3.14
N VAL A 249 4.10 -23.47 4.00
CA VAL A 249 4.72 -24.78 4.16
C VAL A 249 4.32 -25.37 5.50
N SER A 250 3.58 -26.48 5.47
CA SER A 250 3.47 -27.37 6.62
C SER A 250 4.76 -28.19 6.71
N LEU A 251 5.73 -27.70 7.48
CA LEU A 251 7.03 -28.36 7.63
C LEU A 251 6.84 -29.72 8.32
N SER A 252 7.28 -30.78 7.64
CA SER A 252 7.36 -32.14 8.19
C SER A 252 8.63 -32.29 9.03
N PRO A 253 8.69 -33.22 10.01
CA PRO A 253 9.87 -33.55 10.81
C PRO A 253 11.15 -33.92 10.02
N SER A 254 11.15 -33.96 8.69
CA SER A 254 12.38 -34.11 7.90
C SER A 254 13.13 -32.78 7.69
N TYR A 255 12.55 -31.63 8.04
CA TYR A 255 13.09 -30.29 7.76
C TYR A 255 13.77 -29.60 8.97
N TYR A 256 14.02 -30.33 10.08
CA TYR A 256 14.59 -29.76 11.31
C TYR A 256 15.97 -29.12 11.16
N ASP A 257 16.68 -29.36 10.05
CA ASP A 257 18.01 -28.83 9.79
C ASP A 257 18.01 -27.58 8.88
N HIS A 258 16.83 -27.10 8.45
CA HIS A 258 16.76 -25.93 7.58
C HIS A 258 16.58 -24.64 8.40
N SER A 259 17.57 -23.74 8.26
CA SER A 259 17.52 -22.37 8.77
C SER A 259 17.05 -21.41 7.69
N CYS A 260 16.40 -20.32 8.10
CA CYS A 260 16.05 -19.23 7.23
C CYS A 260 17.33 -18.52 6.79
N SER A 261 17.64 -18.48 5.49
CA SER A 261 18.91 -17.87 5.03
C SER A 261 18.98 -16.34 5.21
N ILE A 262 17.88 -15.70 5.63
CA ILE A 262 17.80 -14.25 5.84
C ILE A 262 18.19 -13.89 7.29
N CYS A 263 17.61 -14.57 8.29
CA CYS A 263 17.89 -14.32 9.71
C CYS A 263 18.81 -15.36 10.37
N LEU A 264 19.10 -16.47 9.67
CA LEU A 264 19.90 -17.61 10.14
C LEU A 264 19.28 -18.40 11.31
N GLU A 265 18.02 -18.13 11.66
CA GLU A 265 17.28 -18.87 12.69
C GLU A 265 16.55 -20.10 12.10
N PRO A 266 16.27 -21.14 12.90
CA PRO A 266 15.51 -22.31 12.45
C PRO A 266 14.14 -21.95 11.85
N LEU A 267 13.75 -22.64 10.77
CA LEU A 267 12.42 -22.45 10.14
C LEU A 267 11.26 -23.05 10.96
N ILE A 268 11.58 -23.84 11.99
CA ILE A 268 10.64 -24.41 12.96
C ILE A 268 11.11 -23.96 14.34
N LEU A 269 10.29 -23.19 15.05
CA LEU A 269 10.42 -23.07 16.50
C LEU A 269 9.86 -24.36 17.07
N THR A 270 10.73 -25.30 17.42
CA THR A 270 10.34 -26.40 18.29
C THR A 270 10.03 -25.76 19.64
N GLU A 271 8.75 -25.52 19.94
CA GLU A 271 8.33 -25.47 21.35
C GLU A 271 8.67 -26.84 21.91
N VAL A 272 9.85 -26.93 22.51
CA VAL A 272 10.22 -28.04 23.36
C VAL A 272 9.21 -27.95 24.49
N ILE A 273 8.12 -28.72 24.41
CA ILE A 273 7.34 -29.04 25.59
C ILE A 273 8.33 -29.80 26.46
N GLU A 274 8.99 -29.08 27.37
CA GLU A 274 9.74 -29.66 28.46
C GLU A 274 8.74 -30.40 29.35
N LEU A 275 8.36 -31.61 28.94
CA LEU A 275 8.02 -32.64 29.91
C LEU A 275 9.35 -33.12 30.50
N SER A 276 9.88 -32.38 31.47
CA SER A 276 10.86 -32.95 32.40
C SER A 276 10.21 -33.13 33.78
N PRO A 277 10.24 -34.35 34.35
CA PRO A 277 10.01 -34.54 35.77
C PRO A 277 11.33 -34.27 36.52
N ASN A 278 11.29 -33.29 37.40
CA ASN A 278 12.11 -33.09 38.61
C ASN A 278 13.66 -32.98 38.55
N ASP A 279 14.11 -31.92 39.23
CA ASP A 279 15.36 -31.76 40.01
C ASP A 279 16.71 -31.38 39.35
N LYS A 280 17.07 -30.10 39.61
CA LYS A 280 18.34 -29.55 40.15
C LYS A 280 19.64 -29.48 39.31
N SER A 281 20.14 -28.23 39.24
CA SER A 281 21.53 -27.77 39.47
C SER A 281 22.41 -27.38 38.26
N CYS A 282 22.64 -26.05 38.14
CA CYS A 282 23.80 -25.28 37.64
C CYS A 282 24.32 -25.53 36.19
N SER A 283 24.65 -24.52 35.37
CA SER A 283 25.64 -23.46 35.63
C SER A 283 25.62 -22.36 34.54
N ASN A 284 25.87 -21.11 34.94
CA ASN A 284 26.08 -19.93 34.08
C ASN A 284 27.26 -20.06 33.11
N SER A 285 27.06 -19.63 31.86
CA SER A 285 28.00 -18.89 30.97
C SER A 285 27.40 -18.95 29.55
N CYS A 286 26.89 -17.89 28.91
CA CYS A 286 27.60 -16.66 28.57
C CYS A 286 26.63 -15.48 28.49
N VAL A 287 27.07 -14.34 29.04
CA VAL A 287 26.45 -13.02 28.93
C VAL A 287 27.20 -12.25 27.85
N ASN A 288 26.46 -11.44 27.08
CA ASN A 288 26.89 -10.37 26.16
C ASN A 288 27.07 -10.73 24.68
N GLN A 289 26.12 -10.29 23.83
CA GLN A 289 26.35 -9.11 22.99
C GLN A 289 25.00 -8.57 22.47
N ALA A 290 24.79 -7.27 22.65
CA ALA A 290 23.58 -6.56 22.31
C ALA A 290 23.22 -6.63 20.81
N CYS A 291 21.98 -7.01 20.50
CA CYS A 291 21.25 -6.55 19.32
C CYS A 291 19.88 -6.05 19.77
N SER A 292 19.63 -4.79 19.45
CA SER A 292 18.49 -4.00 19.87
C SER A 292 17.20 -4.47 19.19
N ASN A 293 16.17 -4.70 20.00
CA ASN A 293 14.75 -4.48 19.76
C ASN A 293 14.20 -4.66 18.32
N SER A 294 13.75 -5.88 17.99
CA SER A 294 12.38 -6.16 17.51
C SER A 294 12.28 -7.62 17.02
N CYS A 295 12.30 -8.59 17.94
CA CYS A 295 11.97 -9.98 17.62
C CYS A 295 11.07 -10.53 18.73
N GLN A 296 9.87 -9.97 18.86
CA GLN A 296 8.78 -10.72 19.46
C GLN A 296 8.25 -11.65 18.35
N SER A 297 8.76 -12.87 18.33
CA SER A 297 8.40 -13.91 17.38
C SER A 297 7.05 -14.52 17.77
N GLU A 298 5.98 -13.77 17.56
CA GLU A 298 4.64 -14.33 17.50
C GLU A 298 4.29 -14.48 16.01
N ASN A 299 4.24 -15.74 15.53
CA ASN A 299 3.86 -16.20 14.18
C ASN A 299 4.98 -16.35 13.13
N THR A 300 5.99 -17.19 13.40
CA THR A 300 6.96 -17.63 12.38
C THR A 300 6.35 -18.66 11.42
N SER A 301 5.36 -18.27 10.61
CA SER A 301 4.90 -19.10 9.50
C SER A 301 6.00 -19.19 8.44
N SER A 302 6.35 -20.41 8.03
CA SER A 302 7.34 -20.64 6.98
C SER A 302 6.66 -20.75 5.62
N VAL A 303 7.26 -20.10 4.62
CA VAL A 303 6.72 -19.98 3.27
C VAL A 303 7.76 -20.35 2.22
N LYS A 304 7.30 -20.82 1.08
CA LYS A 304 8.13 -21.27 -0.04
C LYS A 304 7.91 -20.38 -1.27
N LEU A 305 9.00 -20.04 -1.94
CA LEU A 305 8.97 -19.37 -3.24
C LEU A 305 8.70 -20.37 -4.39
N PRO A 306 8.31 -19.90 -5.59
CA PRO A 306 8.20 -20.75 -6.78
C PRO A 306 9.50 -21.48 -7.16
N CYS A 307 10.65 -20.95 -6.73
CA CYS A 307 11.97 -21.57 -6.89
C CYS A 307 12.30 -22.63 -5.81
N ALA A 308 11.34 -22.97 -4.95
CA ALA A 308 11.39 -23.95 -3.87
C ALA A 308 12.24 -23.60 -2.62
N HIS A 309 12.91 -22.45 -2.56
CA HIS A 309 13.55 -21.98 -1.32
C HIS A 309 12.51 -21.55 -0.27
N ILE A 310 12.82 -21.79 1.01
CA ILE A 310 11.91 -21.62 2.16
C ILE A 310 12.47 -20.56 3.11
N TYR A 311 11.61 -19.68 3.60
CA TYR A 311 11.95 -18.60 4.55
C TYR A 311 10.86 -18.44 5.60
N HIS A 312 11.15 -17.75 6.70
CA HIS A 312 10.07 -17.15 7.48
C HIS A 312 9.34 -16.13 6.61
N GLU A 313 8.03 -16.09 6.72
CA GLU A 313 7.20 -15.19 5.93
C GLU A 313 7.62 -13.73 6.11
N ASP A 314 7.82 -13.27 7.34
CA ASP A 314 8.19 -11.87 7.59
C ASP A 314 9.57 -11.53 7.03
N CYS A 315 10.51 -12.48 7.09
CA CYS A 315 11.84 -12.31 6.52
C CYS A 315 11.77 -12.11 5.00
N ILE A 316 11.04 -12.98 4.30
CA ILE A 316 10.94 -12.88 2.84
C ILE A 316 10.05 -11.72 2.39
N MET A 317 8.97 -11.40 3.11
CA MET A 317 8.15 -10.22 2.84
C MET A 317 8.97 -8.94 2.99
N SER A 318 9.77 -8.81 4.06
CA SER A 318 10.70 -7.70 4.23
C SER A 318 11.69 -7.58 3.07
N TRP A 319 12.29 -8.69 2.64
CA TRP A 319 13.20 -8.71 1.49
C TRP A 319 12.54 -8.27 0.17
N MET A 320 11.30 -8.74 -0.06
CA MET A 320 10.54 -8.47 -1.28
C MET A 320 10.17 -7.00 -1.46
N GLN A 321 10.14 -6.21 -0.39
CA GLN A 321 9.90 -4.76 -0.48
C GLN A 321 10.93 -4.07 -1.38
N HIS A 322 12.15 -4.60 -1.43
CA HIS A 322 13.26 -4.03 -2.17
C HIS A 322 13.62 -4.84 -3.41
N ASN A 323 13.52 -6.17 -3.31
CA ASN A 323 13.98 -7.09 -4.35
C ASN A 323 12.91 -8.13 -4.67
N PRO A 324 12.27 -8.09 -5.85
CA PRO A 324 11.30 -9.10 -6.27
C PRO A 324 12.00 -10.39 -6.76
N SER A 325 13.06 -10.84 -6.08
CA SER A 325 13.87 -12.00 -6.44
C SER A 325 14.27 -12.80 -5.21
N CYS A 326 14.44 -14.12 -5.38
CA CYS A 326 14.94 -15.00 -4.32
C CYS A 326 16.33 -14.55 -3.81
N PRO A 327 16.56 -14.47 -2.49
CA PRO A 327 17.87 -14.17 -1.91
C PRO A 327 18.98 -15.16 -2.33
N GLU A 328 18.64 -16.43 -2.48
CA GLU A 328 19.60 -17.51 -2.73
C GLU A 328 19.91 -17.66 -4.23
N CYS A 329 18.89 -17.95 -5.05
CA CYS A 329 19.10 -18.23 -6.48
C CYS A 329 18.86 -17.05 -7.41
N ARG A 330 18.43 -15.89 -6.88
CA ARG A 330 18.12 -14.67 -7.64
C ARG A 330 17.03 -14.81 -8.69
N ALA A 331 16.28 -15.92 -8.69
CA ALA A 331 15.12 -16.10 -9.55
C ALA A 331 14.09 -15.01 -9.24
N VAL A 332 13.58 -14.35 -10.28
CA VAL A 332 12.53 -13.33 -10.16
C VAL A 332 11.23 -14.01 -9.74
N VAL A 333 10.58 -13.47 -8.71
CA VAL A 333 9.36 -14.03 -8.11
C VAL A 333 8.14 -13.68 -8.97
N VAL A 334 8.13 -12.49 -9.55
CA VAL A 334 7.10 -12.06 -10.49
C VAL A 334 7.58 -12.41 -11.90
N LYS A 335 7.04 -13.47 -12.50
CA LYS A 335 7.19 -13.66 -13.96
C LYS A 335 6.55 -12.45 -14.63
N GLY A 336 7.36 -11.62 -15.27
CA GLY A 336 6.85 -10.61 -16.19
C GLY A 336 5.96 -11.30 -17.22
N ILE A 337 4.72 -10.82 -17.32
CA ILE A 337 3.85 -11.07 -18.47
C ILE A 337 3.97 -9.85 -19.38
#